data_AF-A0A368KM79-F1
#
_entry.id   AF-A0A368KM79-F1
#
_cell.length_a   1.000
_cell.length_b   1.000
_cell.length_c   1.000
_cell.angle_alpha   90.00
_cell.angle_beta   90.00
_cell.angle_gamma   90.00
#
_symmetry.space_group_name_H-M   'P 1'
#
loop_
_entity.id
_entity.type
_entity.pdbx_description
1 polymer ?
#
loop_
_entity_poly.entity_id
_entity_poly.type
_entity_poly.pdbx_seq_one_letter_code
_entity_poly.pdbx_strand_id
1 'polypeptide(L)'
;MEKSGVSNPLLTEVEQAALTTQKWSSGHRLFSKVRDITLQHDRNSRRALEDDILSYVLAVAEQTAKVTYNATSPFDAFDDDSCEWVVAMLRGVVSCYSDDRFGEQAWQVVCNGIKLS
;
A
#
# COMPACT_ATOMS: atom_id res chain seq x y z
N MET A 1 5.23 6.54 8.96
CA MET A 1 6.46 6.13 8.23
C MET A 1 7.70 6.00 9.14
N GLU A 2 7.82 6.73 10.25
CA GLU A 2 8.97 6.51 11.17
C GLU A 2 8.91 5.19 11.96
N LYS A 3 7.71 4.69 12.29
CA LYS A 3 7.56 3.44 13.07
C LYS A 3 7.97 2.15 12.36
N SER A 4 8.21 2.17 11.04
CA SER A 4 8.72 1.01 10.28
C SER A 4 10.21 1.08 9.99
N GLY A 5 10.87 2.23 10.20
CA GLY A 5 12.19 2.48 9.62
C GLY A 5 12.20 2.54 8.09
N VAL A 6 11.06 2.28 7.43
CA VAL A 6 10.91 2.32 5.98
C VAL A 6 10.46 3.73 5.58
N SER A 7 11.39 4.67 5.62
CA SER A 7 11.23 5.95 4.94
C SER A 7 11.67 5.76 3.49
N ASN A 8 10.70 5.50 2.61
CA ASN A 8 10.94 5.41 1.18
C ASN A 8 10.15 6.54 0.49
N PRO A 9 10.82 7.50 -0.19
CA PRO A 9 10.15 8.57 -0.92
C PRO A 9 9.05 8.08 -1.86
N LEU A 10 9.18 6.87 -2.41
CA LEU A 10 8.17 6.26 -3.27
C LEU A 10 6.85 5.98 -2.53
N LEU A 11 6.91 5.51 -1.28
CA LEU A 11 5.71 5.25 -0.48
C LEU A 11 4.95 6.55 -0.19
N THR A 12 5.68 7.64 0.07
CA THR A 12 5.10 8.98 0.20
C THR A 12 4.47 9.44 -1.13
N GLU A 13 5.11 9.18 -2.27
CA GLU A 13 4.52 9.51 -3.58
C GLU A 13 3.22 8.72 -3.83
N VAL A 14 3.15 7.44 -3.45
CA VAL A 14 1.94 6.61 -3.56
C VAL A 14 0.82 7.16 -2.68
N GLU A 15 1.10 7.46 -1.42
CA GLU A 15 0.13 8.08 -0.49
C GLU A 15 -0.41 9.38 -1.08
N GLN A 16 0.48 10.26 -1.54
CA GLN A 16 0.10 11.54 -2.13
C GLN A 16 -0.74 11.39 -3.40
N ALA A 17 -0.45 10.40 -4.24
CA ALA A 17 -1.25 10.10 -5.42
C ALA A 17 -2.65 9.62 -5.02
N ALA A 18 -2.76 8.68 -4.07
CA ALA A 18 -4.05 8.16 -3.62
C ALA A 18 -4.95 9.26 -3.04
N LEU A 19 -4.37 10.22 -2.30
CA LEU A 19 -5.10 11.32 -1.67
C LEU A 19 -5.44 12.48 -2.63
N THR A 20 -4.79 12.58 -3.81
CA THR A 20 -4.93 13.73 -4.72
C THR A 20 -5.33 13.29 -6.13
N THR A 21 -6.60 13.49 -6.51
CA THR A 21 -7.14 13.05 -7.81
C THR A 21 -6.36 13.58 -9.02
N GLN A 22 -5.82 14.81 -8.93
CA GLN A 22 -5.01 15.43 -9.99
C GLN A 22 -3.69 14.68 -10.25
N LYS A 23 -3.24 13.85 -9.30
CA LYS A 23 -2.02 13.05 -9.40
C LYS A 23 -2.28 11.62 -9.87
N TRP A 24 -3.53 11.20 -10.06
CA TRP A 24 -3.86 9.80 -10.39
C TRP A 24 -3.27 9.35 -11.73
N SER A 25 -3.07 10.26 -12.68
CA SER A 25 -2.37 9.99 -13.95
C SER A 25 -0.93 9.46 -13.76
N SER A 26 -0.32 9.71 -12.60
CA SER A 26 0.98 9.14 -12.23
C SER A 26 0.89 7.72 -11.66
N GLY A 27 -0.31 7.20 -11.43
CA GLY A 27 -0.58 5.90 -10.79
C GLY A 27 0.12 4.74 -11.47
N HIS A 28 0.06 4.63 -12.81
CA HIS A 28 0.72 3.55 -13.56
C HIS A 28 2.25 3.54 -13.32
N ARG A 29 2.87 4.74 -13.35
CA ARG A 29 4.30 4.91 -13.10
C ARG A 29 4.64 4.51 -11.66
N LEU A 30 3.82 4.90 -10.69
CA LEU A 30 4.02 4.57 -9.29
C LEU A 30 3.86 3.07 -9.04
N PHE A 31 2.81 2.45 -9.60
CA PHE A 31 2.60 1.01 -9.55
C PHE A 31 3.82 0.26 -10.11
N SER A 32 4.30 0.63 -11.30
CA SER A 32 5.46 -0.01 -11.93
C SER A 32 6.71 0.08 -11.04
N LYS A 33 6.98 1.26 -10.45
CA LYS A 33 8.12 1.44 -9.54
C LYS A 33 7.98 0.63 -8.26
N VAL A 34 6.79 0.57 -7.66
CA VAL A 34 6.56 -0.21 -6.45
C VAL A 34 6.75 -1.69 -6.77
N ARG A 35 6.15 -2.18 -7.86
CA ARG A 35 6.29 -3.55 -8.38
C ARG A 35 7.75 -3.96 -8.53
N ASP A 36 8.58 -3.10 -9.13
CA ASP A 36 10.01 -3.37 -9.30
C ASP A 36 10.72 -3.55 -7.95
N ILE A 37 10.41 -2.70 -6.97
CA ILE A 37 10.95 -2.80 -5.61
C ILE A 37 10.43 -4.06 -4.91
N THR A 38 9.13 -4.38 -5.01
CA THR A 38 8.53 -5.60 -4.47
C THR A 38 9.25 -6.83 -5.03
N LEU A 39 9.45 -6.90 -6.35
CA LEU A 39 10.12 -8.02 -7.00
C LEU A 39 11.60 -8.12 -6.60
N GLN A 40 12.30 -6.99 -6.43
CA GLN A 40 13.67 -6.99 -5.93
C GLN A 40 13.73 -7.46 -4.47
N HIS A 41 12.80 -7.02 -3.64
CA HIS A 41 12.68 -7.45 -2.24
C HIS A 41 12.41 -8.95 -2.16
N ASP A 42 11.44 -9.47 -2.91
CA ASP A 42 11.10 -10.90 -2.93
C ASP A 42 12.28 -11.79 -3.33
N ARG A 43 13.14 -11.32 -4.26
CA ARG A 43 14.36 -12.04 -4.68
C ARG A 43 15.45 -12.03 -3.63
N ASN A 44 15.53 -10.96 -2.84
CA ASN A 44 16.62 -10.71 -1.90
C ASN A 44 16.27 -11.04 -0.44
N SER A 45 14.99 -11.23 -0.15
CA SER A 45 14.45 -11.48 1.20
C SER A 45 15.06 -12.73 1.80
N ARG A 46 15.42 -12.64 3.08
CA ARG A 46 16.02 -13.74 3.85
C ARG A 46 15.03 -14.36 4.83
N ARG A 47 13.73 -14.06 4.70
CA ARG A 47 12.65 -14.49 5.62
C ARG A 47 12.86 -14.01 7.06
N ALA A 48 13.42 -12.81 7.25
CA ALA A 48 13.45 -12.15 8.55
C ALA A 48 12.12 -11.42 8.83
N LEU A 49 11.77 -11.20 10.10
CA LEU A 49 10.54 -10.49 10.47
C LEU A 49 10.46 -9.07 9.86
N GLU A 50 11.59 -8.37 9.79
CA GLU A 50 11.68 -7.06 9.14
C GLU A 50 11.41 -7.15 7.63
N ASP A 51 11.83 -8.24 6.98
CA ASP A 51 11.53 -8.51 5.58
C ASP A 51 10.02 -8.73 5.39
N ASP A 52 9.35 -9.41 6.32
CA ASP A 52 7.91 -9.67 6.27
C ASP A 52 7.11 -8.37 6.42
N ILE A 53 7.49 -7.48 7.34
CA ILE A 53 6.86 -6.16 7.48
C ILE A 53 6.99 -5.37 6.19
N LEU A 54 8.21 -5.31 5.63
CA LEU A 54 8.45 -4.58 4.38
C LEU A 54 7.66 -5.19 3.21
N SER A 55 7.56 -6.52 3.12
CA SER A 55 6.74 -7.20 2.11
C SER A 55 5.27 -6.77 2.19
N TYR A 56 4.67 -6.76 3.39
CA TYR A 56 3.27 -6.32 3.54
C TYR A 56 3.09 -4.82 3.24
N VAL A 57 4.03 -3.97 3.64
CA VAL A 57 3.99 -2.53 3.33
C VAL A 57 4.08 -2.29 1.83
N LEU A 58 5.00 -2.97 1.13
CA LEU A 58 5.13 -2.89 -0.32
C LEU A 58 3.87 -3.39 -1.03
N ALA A 59 3.27 -4.48 -0.54
CA ALA A 59 2.03 -5.00 -1.10
C ALA A 59 0.85 -4.02 -0.93
N VAL A 60 0.71 -3.37 0.24
CA VAL A 60 -0.30 -2.31 0.45
C VAL A 60 -0.07 -1.16 -0.53
N ALA A 61 1.18 -0.72 -0.70
CA ALA A 61 1.51 0.37 -1.62
C ALA A 61 1.24 0.01 -3.09
N GLU A 62 1.56 -1.22 -3.49
CA GLU A 62 1.34 -1.73 -4.85
C GLU A 62 -0.15 -1.75 -5.18
N GLN A 63 -0.98 -2.31 -4.29
CA GLN A 63 -2.44 -2.35 -4.47
C GLN A 63 -3.05 -0.95 -4.45
N THR A 64 -2.57 -0.07 -3.58
CA THR A 64 -3.02 1.34 -3.55
C THR A 64 -2.72 2.06 -4.87
N ALA A 65 -1.51 1.88 -5.41
CA ALA A 65 -1.13 2.47 -6.69
C ALA A 65 -1.94 1.88 -7.85
N LYS A 66 -2.22 0.57 -7.83
CA LYS A 66 -3.06 -0.12 -8.82
C LYS A 66 -4.49 0.43 -8.80
N VAL A 67 -5.14 0.50 -7.63
CA VAL A 67 -6.49 1.05 -7.49
C VAL A 67 -6.54 2.51 -7.95
N THR A 68 -5.52 3.31 -7.59
CA THR A 68 -5.41 4.71 -8.01
C THR A 68 -5.30 4.84 -9.53
N TYR A 69 -4.46 4.02 -10.16
CA TYR A 69 -4.31 3.98 -11.61
C TYR A 69 -5.60 3.55 -12.31
N ASN A 70 -6.21 2.45 -11.89
CA ASN A 70 -7.42 1.91 -12.52
C ASN A 70 -8.63 2.86 -12.39
N ALA A 71 -8.61 3.76 -11.41
CA ALA A 71 -9.62 4.82 -11.25
C ALA A 71 -9.44 6.00 -12.23
N THR A 72 -8.37 6.03 -13.03
CA THR A 72 -8.16 7.05 -14.07
C THR A 72 -8.91 6.73 -15.37
N SER A 73 -9.06 7.74 -16.25
CA SER A 73 -9.66 7.57 -17.57
C SER A 73 -8.58 7.32 -18.63
N PRO A 74 -8.73 6.32 -19.52
CA PRO A 74 -9.85 5.37 -19.56
C PRO A 74 -9.80 4.41 -18.37
N PHE A 75 -10.97 4.05 -17.84
CA PHE A 75 -11.07 3.05 -16.79
C PHE A 75 -10.48 1.74 -17.30
N ASP A 76 -9.39 1.32 -16.68
CA ASP A 76 -8.83 0.00 -16.91
C ASP A 76 -9.65 -1.02 -16.10
N ALA A 77 -9.64 -2.28 -16.51
CA ALA A 77 -10.36 -3.31 -15.77
C ALA A 77 -9.78 -3.39 -14.34
N PHE A 78 -10.65 -3.17 -13.34
CA PHE A 78 -10.34 -3.59 -11.98
C PHE A 78 -10.43 -5.11 -11.93
N ASP A 79 -9.49 -5.75 -11.24
CA ASP A 79 -9.82 -7.03 -10.62
C ASP A 79 -10.82 -6.69 -9.51
N ASP A 80 -11.99 -7.34 -9.50
CA ASP A 80 -13.12 -7.04 -8.61
C ASP A 80 -12.73 -7.03 -7.11
N ASP A 81 -11.61 -7.66 -6.77
CA ASP A 81 -11.07 -7.82 -5.41
C ASP A 81 -9.93 -6.85 -5.06
N SER A 82 -9.55 -5.91 -5.93
CA SER A 82 -8.35 -5.07 -5.74
C SER A 82 -8.40 -4.27 -4.43
N CYS A 83 -9.59 -3.78 -4.03
CA CYS A 83 -9.79 -3.09 -2.76
C CYS A 83 -9.73 -4.05 -1.56
N GLU A 84 -10.18 -5.30 -1.72
CA GLU A 84 -10.14 -6.33 -0.67
C GLU A 84 -8.69 -6.73 -0.38
N TRP A 85 -7.84 -6.78 -1.41
CA TRP A 85 -6.41 -7.05 -1.26
C TRP A 85 -5.69 -5.98 -0.44
N VAL A 86 -6.06 -4.70 -0.53
CA VAL A 86 -5.49 -3.65 0.33
C VAL A 86 -5.74 -3.98 1.81
N VAL A 87 -6.96 -4.38 2.15
CA VAL A 87 -7.34 -4.76 3.52
C VAL A 87 -6.65 -6.04 3.98
N ALA A 88 -6.56 -7.04 3.09
CA ALA A 88 -5.86 -8.30 3.37
C ALA A 88 -4.37 -8.07 3.68
N MET A 89 -3.70 -7.19 2.94
CA MET A 89 -2.28 -6.87 3.17
C MET A 89 -2.07 -6.02 4.43
N LEU A 90 -3.00 -5.11 4.75
CA LEU A 90 -2.99 -4.35 6.00
C LEU A 90 -3.03 -5.28 7.23
N ARG A 91 -3.84 -6.35 7.19
CA ARG A 91 -3.85 -7.37 8.25
C ARG A 91 -2.45 -7.97 8.47
N GLY A 92 -1.69 -8.20 7.40
CA GLY A 92 -0.31 -8.66 7.50
C GLY A 92 0.58 -7.69 8.27
N VAL A 93 0.52 -6.40 7.93
CA VAL A 93 1.23 -5.32 8.66
C VAL A 93 0.86 -5.35 10.15
N VAL A 94 -0.43 -5.33 10.48
CA VAL A 94 -0.92 -5.36 11.87
C VAL A 94 -0.39 -6.57 12.63
N SER A 95 -0.40 -7.75 11.98
CA SER A 95 0.07 -9.00 12.60
C SER A 95 1.56 -8.97 12.94
N CYS A 96 2.38 -8.25 12.17
CA CYS A 96 3.80 -8.13 12.43
C CYS A 96 4.14 -7.12 13.55
N TYR A 97 3.33 -6.07 13.72
CA TYR A 97 3.63 -4.99 14.66
C TYR A 97 3.40 -5.33 16.14
N SER A 98 2.69 -6.42 16.46
CA SER A 98 2.36 -6.84 17.84
C SER A 98 1.86 -5.69 18.73
N ASP A 99 1.16 -4.72 18.14
CA ASP A 99 0.63 -3.52 18.80
C ASP A 99 -0.89 -3.51 18.61
N ASP A 100 -1.62 -3.95 19.65
CA ASP A 100 -3.08 -4.05 19.63
C ASP A 100 -3.75 -2.70 19.34
N ARG A 101 -3.16 -1.60 19.85
CA ARG A 101 -3.68 -0.26 19.62
C ARG A 101 -3.53 0.15 18.16
N PHE A 102 -2.42 -0.19 17.52
CA PHE A 102 -2.24 0.01 16.08
C PHE A 102 -3.28 -0.78 15.28
N GLY A 103 -3.52 -2.05 15.65
CA GLY A 103 -4.53 -2.90 15.01
C GLY A 103 -5.94 -2.33 15.10
N GLU A 104 -6.36 -1.91 16.29
CA GLU A 104 -7.67 -1.27 16.51
C GLU A 104 -7.83 0.02 15.69
N GLN A 105 -6.81 0.88 15.67
CA GLN A 105 -6.83 2.13 14.90
C GLN A 105 -6.90 1.87 13.39
N ALA A 106 -6.13 0.89 12.90
CA ALA A 106 -6.17 0.48 11.50
C ALA A 106 -7.56 -0.01 11.09
N TRP A 107 -8.20 -0.82 11.94
CA TRP A 107 -9.57 -1.30 11.71
C TRP A 107 -10.60 -0.17 11.70
N GLN A 108 -10.50 0.78 12.63
CA GLN A 108 -11.40 1.95 12.66
C GLN A 108 -11.33 2.77 11.37
N VAL A 109 -10.14 2.93 10.78
CA VAL A 109 -9.96 3.62 9.50
C VAL A 109 -10.68 2.88 8.37
N VAL A 110 -10.58 1.55 8.32
CA VAL A 110 -11.26 0.73 7.30
C VAL A 110 -12.78 0.83 7.44
N CYS A 111 -13.32 0.74 8.66
CA CYS A 111 -14.77 0.78 8.88
C CYS A 111 -15.40 2.16 8.67
N ASN A 112 -14.73 3.22 9.14
CA ASN A 112 -15.29 4.57 9.14
C ASN A 112 -14.94 5.36 7.87
N GLY A 113 -13.99 4.84 7.07
CA GLY A 113 -13.38 5.55 5.96
C GLY A 113 -12.49 6.71 6.43
N ILE A 114 -11.77 7.29 5.48
CA ILE A 114 -10.98 8.51 5.68
C ILE A 114 -11.76 9.67 5.04
N LYS A 115 -11.98 10.75 5.79
CA LYS A 115 -12.41 12.01 5.17
C LYS A 115 -11.21 12.61 4.45
N LEU A 116 -11.23 12.54 3.12
CA LEU A 116 -10.30 13.31 2.28
C LEU A 116 -10.75 14.77 2.35
N SER A 117 -9.93 15.62 3.00
CA SER A 117 -10.15 17.06 3.10
C SER A 117 -9.87 17.77 1.79
#